data_AF-A0A933R221-F1
#
_entry.id   AF-A0A933R221-F1
#
_cell.length_a   1.000
_cell.length_b   1.000
_cell.length_c   1.000
_cell.angle_alpha   90.00
_cell.angle_beta   90.00
_cell.angle_gamma   90.00
#
_symmetry.space_group_name_H-M   'P 1'
#
loop_
_entity.id
_entity.type
_entity.pdbx_description
1 polymer ?
#
loop_
_entity_poly.entity_id
_entity_poly.type
_entity_poly.pdbx_seq_one_letter_code
_entity_poly.pdbx_strand_id
1 'polypeptide(L)'
;MPSVETLKEISPFLAVLVAFVAVFLGPILSAWIARRQIVAPIRQTWIDELRNLITDFLSTAQMIAVVNENGLLNENELDKETYKKMLSIERKLTLMLNPNEKLHNKLMDLIRDLLDKTEHGTSNLLEFGPLARKITETAQAILKEEWIRVKSGKI
;
A
#
# COMPACT_ATOMS: atom_id res chain seq x y z
N MET A 1 17.86 50.91 -32.46
CA MET A 1 18.66 50.07 -31.55
C MET A 1 18.76 50.79 -30.23
N PRO A 2 18.48 50.15 -29.08
CA PRO A 2 18.71 50.77 -27.79
C PRO A 2 20.19 51.17 -27.66
N SER A 3 20.48 52.36 -27.11
CA SER A 3 21.85 52.81 -26.89
C SER A 3 22.50 52.01 -25.77
N VAL A 4 23.83 51.88 -25.79
CA VAL A 4 24.59 51.13 -24.78
C VAL A 4 24.32 51.65 -23.35
N GLU A 5 24.02 52.95 -23.20
CA GLU A 5 23.61 53.55 -21.92
C GLU A 5 22.27 53.03 -21.41
N THR A 6 21.25 52.93 -22.27
CA THR A 6 19.93 52.38 -21.87
C THR A 6 20.02 50.93 -21.39
N LEU A 7 20.92 50.13 -21.97
CA LEU A 7 21.15 48.75 -21.53
C LEU A 7 21.84 48.68 -20.16
N LYS A 8 22.74 49.62 -19.85
CA LYS A 8 23.39 49.71 -18.54
C LYS A 8 22.42 50.12 -17.44
N GLU A 9 21.48 51.00 -17.75
CA GLU A 9 20.46 51.46 -16.79
C GLU A 9 19.44 50.36 -16.43
N ILE A 10 19.09 49.47 -17.38
CA ILE A 10 18.10 48.40 -17.17
C ILE A 10 18.71 47.14 -16.51
N SER A 11 20.01 46.89 -16.70
CA SER A 11 20.74 45.74 -16.17
C SER A 11 20.51 45.45 -14.66
N PRO A 12 20.59 46.42 -13.73
CA PRO A 12 20.37 46.15 -12.30
C PRO A 12 18.93 45.72 -12.00
N PHE A 13 17.93 46.25 -12.70
CA PHE A 13 16.53 45.85 -12.52
C PHE A 13 16.29 44.41 -13.00
N LEU A 14 16.92 44.01 -14.10
CA LEU A 14 16.88 42.62 -14.57
C LEU A 14 17.56 41.68 -13.58
N ALA A 15 18.70 42.07 -13.01
CA ALA A 15 19.39 41.28 -12.00
C ALA A 15 18.54 41.09 -10.73
N VAL A 16 17.87 42.14 -10.26
CA VAL A 16 16.95 42.06 -9.12
C VAL A 16 15.75 41.17 -9.43
N LEU A 17 15.17 41.27 -10.64
CA LEU A 17 14.05 40.41 -11.04
C LEU A 17 14.45 38.93 -11.07
N VAL A 18 15.61 38.61 -11.63
CA VAL A 18 16.15 37.24 -11.66
C VAL A 18 16.40 36.73 -10.23
N ALA A 19 17.02 37.55 -9.38
CA ALA A 19 17.28 37.19 -7.99
C ALA A 19 15.98 36.97 -7.21
N PHE A 20 14.98 37.84 -7.41
CA PHE A 20 13.66 37.71 -6.80
C PHE A 20 12.99 36.39 -7.21
N VAL A 21 12.92 36.11 -8.52
CA VAL A 21 12.35 34.86 -9.04
C VAL A 21 13.10 33.64 -8.47
N ALA A 22 14.43 33.68 -8.42
CA ALA A 22 15.25 32.59 -7.88
C ALA A 22 14.99 32.33 -6.38
N VAL A 23 14.84 33.40 -5.57
CA VAL A 23 14.59 33.32 -4.12
C VAL A 23 13.23 32.67 -3.80
N PHE A 24 12.23 32.79 -4.67
CA PHE A 24 10.94 32.12 -4.48
C PHE A 24 10.88 30.74 -5.14
N LEU A 25 11.33 30.61 -6.40
CA LEU A 25 11.23 29.35 -7.13
C LEU A 25 12.12 28.26 -6.53
N GLY A 26 13.34 28.61 -6.09
CA GLY A 26 14.29 27.65 -5.53
C GLY A 26 13.69 26.90 -4.32
N PRO A 27 13.30 27.60 -3.24
CA PRO A 27 12.70 26.97 -2.07
C PRO A 27 11.41 26.20 -2.36
N ILE A 28 10.54 26.69 -3.26
CA ILE A 28 9.29 25.99 -3.62
C ILE A 28 9.60 24.64 -4.29
N LEU A 29 10.51 24.64 -5.27
CA LEU A 29 10.93 23.43 -5.96
C LEU A 29 11.66 22.46 -5.01
N SER A 30 12.56 22.98 -4.17
CA SER A 30 13.26 22.18 -3.17
C SER A 30 12.30 21.54 -2.16
N ALA A 31 11.31 22.28 -1.67
CA ALA A 31 10.30 21.74 -0.76
C ALA A 31 9.44 20.66 -1.43
N TRP A 32 9.06 20.85 -2.68
CA TRP A 32 8.30 19.86 -3.45
C TRP A 32 9.10 18.56 -3.67
N ILE A 33 10.37 18.67 -4.06
CA ILE A 33 11.28 17.53 -4.24
C ILE A 33 11.50 16.81 -2.91
N ALA A 34 11.81 17.54 -1.85
CA ALA A 34 12.06 16.98 -0.52
C ALA A 34 10.84 16.19 -0.01
N ARG A 35 9.63 16.75 -0.15
CA ARG A 35 8.39 16.03 0.22
C ARG A 35 8.23 14.74 -0.57
N ARG A 36 8.49 14.75 -1.88
CA ARG A 36 8.40 13.54 -2.71
C ARG A 36 9.43 12.49 -2.31
N GLN A 37 10.66 12.91 -2.02
CA GLN A 37 11.74 12.01 -1.57
C GLN A 37 11.45 11.36 -0.22
N ILE A 38 10.68 12.02 0.65
CA ILE A 38 10.30 11.47 1.97
C ILE A 38 9.07 10.56 1.86
N VAL A 39 8.02 10.99 1.15
CA VAL A 39 6.73 10.28 1.13
C VAL A 39 6.74 9.03 0.24
N ALA A 40 7.41 9.11 -0.93
CA ALA A 40 7.47 7.99 -1.86
C ALA A 40 8.03 6.69 -1.24
N PRO A 41 9.18 6.69 -0.52
CA PRO A 41 9.69 5.47 0.09
C PRO A 41 8.79 4.95 1.22
N ILE A 42 8.20 5.82 2.05
CA ILE A 42 7.26 5.39 3.11
C ILE A 42 6.07 4.63 2.50
N ARG A 43 5.52 5.17 1.41
CA ARG A 43 4.40 4.53 0.71
C ARG A 43 4.83 3.25 -0.01
N GLN A 44 6.04 3.22 -0.57
CA GLN A 44 6.60 2.00 -1.16
C GLN A 44 6.74 0.90 -0.09
N THR A 45 7.25 1.23 1.09
CA THR A 45 7.31 0.29 2.24
C THR A 45 5.92 -0.20 2.64
N TRP A 46 4.92 0.68 2.69
CA TRP A 46 3.53 0.28 2.97
C TRP A 46 2.99 -0.69 1.90
N ILE A 47 3.24 -0.41 0.62
CA ILE A 47 2.83 -1.28 -0.50
C ILE A 47 3.47 -2.67 -0.38
N ASP A 48 4.76 -2.72 -0.06
CA ASP A 48 5.50 -3.96 0.04
C ASP A 48 5.07 -4.77 1.29
N GLU A 49 4.82 -4.11 2.42
CA GLU A 49 4.27 -4.75 3.62
C GLU A 49 2.87 -5.34 3.36
N LEU A 50 1.99 -4.60 2.68
CA LEU A 50 0.67 -5.11 2.31
C LEU A 50 0.77 -6.36 1.43
N ARG A 51 1.67 -6.38 0.45
CA ARG A 51 1.91 -7.57 -0.39
C ARG A 51 2.37 -8.76 0.43
N ASN A 52 3.31 -8.55 1.36
CA ASN A 52 3.84 -9.61 2.20
C ASN A 52 2.76 -10.18 3.12
N LEU A 53 1.99 -9.32 3.80
CA LEU A 53 0.90 -9.76 4.68
C LEU A 53 -0.19 -10.55 3.92
N ILE A 54 -0.59 -10.10 2.73
CA ILE A 54 -1.59 -10.82 1.92
C ILE A 54 -1.04 -12.16 1.44
N THR A 55 0.23 -12.21 1.04
CA THR A 55 0.89 -13.46 0.62
C THR A 55 0.98 -14.46 1.77
N ASP A 56 1.40 -14.00 2.95
CA ASP A 56 1.50 -14.82 4.15
C ASP A 56 0.13 -15.32 4.61
N PHE A 57 -0.89 -14.45 4.58
CA PHE A 57 -2.25 -14.82 4.95
C PHE A 57 -2.80 -15.90 4.02
N LEU A 58 -2.75 -15.68 2.70
CA LEU A 58 -3.30 -16.63 1.72
C LEU A 58 -2.56 -17.96 1.71
N SER A 59 -1.23 -17.96 1.82
CA SER A 59 -0.43 -19.19 1.88
C SER A 59 -0.73 -19.99 3.14
N THR A 60 -0.90 -19.31 4.28
CA THR A 60 -1.26 -19.95 5.55
C THR A 60 -2.67 -20.53 5.50
N ALA A 61 -3.63 -19.77 4.96
CA ALA A 61 -5.01 -20.24 4.76
C ALA A 61 -5.10 -21.43 3.80
N GLN A 62 -4.31 -21.43 2.72
CA GLN A 62 -4.25 -22.55 1.78
C GLN A 62 -3.72 -23.82 2.44
N MET A 63 -2.68 -23.68 3.27
CA MET A 63 -2.12 -24.81 4.01
C MET A 63 -3.19 -25.45 4.90
N ILE A 64 -3.95 -24.64 5.65
CA ILE A 64 -5.07 -25.13 6.45
C ILE A 64 -6.10 -25.87 5.57
N ALA A 65 -6.50 -25.27 4.45
CA ALA A 65 -7.48 -25.88 3.55
C ALA A 65 -7.03 -27.24 3.00
N VAL A 66 -5.75 -27.38 2.64
CA VAL A 66 -5.15 -28.65 2.16
C VAL A 66 -5.14 -29.70 3.26
N VAL A 67 -4.80 -29.32 4.50
CA VAL A 67 -4.74 -30.27 5.62
C VAL A 67 -6.14 -30.72 6.03
N ASN A 68 -7.12 -29.81 6.02
CA ASN A 68 -8.54 -30.11 6.24
C ASN A 68 -9.06 -31.13 5.22
N GLU A 69 -8.80 -30.91 3.93
CA GLU A 69 -9.30 -31.78 2.85
C GLU A 69 -8.70 -33.19 2.87
N ASN A 70 -7.42 -33.31 3.24
CA ASN A 70 -6.74 -34.60 3.31
C ASN A 70 -6.98 -35.37 4.62
N GLY A 71 -7.72 -34.79 5.58
CA GLY A 71 -7.95 -35.39 6.90
C GLY A 71 -6.66 -35.58 7.71
N LEU A 72 -5.61 -34.79 7.42
CA LEU A 72 -4.27 -34.93 8.00
C LEU A 72 -4.08 -34.08 9.28
N LEU A 73 -5.15 -33.46 9.79
CA LEU A 73 -5.08 -32.70 11.04
C LEU A 73 -4.86 -33.65 12.22
N ASN A 74 -3.64 -33.67 12.75
CA ASN A 74 -3.44 -33.98 14.16
C ASN A 74 -4.02 -32.78 14.95
N GLU A 75 -5.19 -32.98 15.59
CA GLU A 75 -5.99 -31.96 16.30
C GLU A 75 -5.21 -31.06 17.28
N ASN A 76 -4.00 -31.42 17.70
CA ASN A 76 -3.42 -30.89 18.93
C ASN A 76 -2.34 -29.79 18.77
N GLU A 77 -1.70 -29.59 17.61
CA GLU A 77 -0.65 -28.56 17.48
C GLU A 77 -0.63 -27.74 16.18
N LEU A 78 -1.10 -28.27 15.04
CA LEU A 78 -1.06 -27.54 13.76
C LEU A 78 -2.06 -26.37 13.71
N ASP A 79 -2.99 -26.32 14.66
CA ASP A 79 -4.15 -25.43 14.63
C ASP A 79 -3.91 -24.08 15.34
N LYS A 80 -3.42 -24.08 16.58
CA LYS A 80 -3.39 -22.86 17.41
C LYS A 80 -2.38 -21.81 16.97
N GLU A 81 -1.13 -22.19 16.69
CA GLU A 81 -0.10 -21.21 16.34
C GLU A 81 -0.30 -20.70 14.90
N THR A 82 -0.75 -21.57 14.00
CA THR A 82 -1.13 -21.20 12.62
C THR A 82 -2.31 -20.23 12.61
N TYR A 83 -3.37 -20.53 13.36
CA TYR A 83 -4.52 -19.64 13.50
C TYR A 83 -4.14 -18.31 14.16
N LYS A 84 -3.36 -18.34 15.23
CA LYS A 84 -2.82 -17.13 15.89
C LYS A 84 -1.98 -16.27 14.93
N LYS A 85 -1.20 -16.89 14.03
CA LYS A 85 -0.48 -16.18 12.97
C LYS A 85 -1.45 -15.48 12.02
N MET A 86 -2.49 -16.16 11.55
CA MET A 86 -3.50 -15.56 10.67
C MET A 86 -4.24 -14.41 11.36
N LEU A 87 -4.61 -14.57 12.64
CA LEU A 87 -5.22 -13.51 13.43
C LEU A 87 -4.27 -12.31 13.56
N SER A 88 -2.99 -12.54 13.85
CA SER A 88 -1.98 -11.47 13.91
C SER A 88 -1.89 -10.70 12.58
N ILE A 89 -1.92 -11.39 11.44
CA ILE A 89 -1.93 -10.77 10.12
C ILE A 89 -3.20 -9.95 9.90
N GLU A 90 -4.39 -10.48 10.24
CA GLU A 90 -5.66 -9.74 10.15
C GLU A 90 -5.63 -8.45 10.97
N ARG A 91 -5.07 -8.49 12.18
CA ARG A 91 -4.94 -7.30 13.04
C ARG A 91 -3.99 -6.27 12.45
N LYS A 92 -2.86 -6.70 11.88
CA LYS A 92 -1.94 -5.80 11.16
C LYS A 92 -2.61 -5.15 9.94
N LEU A 93 -3.33 -5.94 9.14
CA LEU A 93 -4.09 -5.44 7.99
C LEU A 93 -5.14 -4.42 8.41
N THR A 94 -5.89 -4.70 9.50
CA THR A 94 -6.88 -3.78 10.06
C THR A 94 -6.27 -2.42 10.43
N LEU A 95 -5.09 -2.42 11.05
CA LEU A 95 -4.42 -1.18 11.50
C LEU A 95 -3.79 -0.39 10.34
N MET A 96 -3.43 -1.07 9.25
CA MET A 96 -2.70 -0.47 8.14
C MET A 96 -3.61 -0.02 6.98
N LEU A 97 -4.80 -0.61 6.85
CA LEU A 97 -5.77 -0.24 5.82
C LEU A 97 -6.65 0.93 6.27
N ASN A 98 -7.00 1.81 5.33
CA ASN A 98 -7.83 2.98 5.57
C ASN A 98 -9.33 2.62 5.65
N PRO A 99 -10.02 2.79 6.80
CA PRO A 99 -11.43 2.44 6.95
C PRO A 99 -12.38 3.34 6.15
N ASN A 100 -11.89 4.47 5.63
CA ASN A 100 -12.70 5.37 4.81
C ASN A 100 -12.68 4.99 3.31
N GLU A 101 -11.87 4.01 2.92
CA GLU A 101 -11.75 3.57 1.53
C GLU A 101 -12.54 2.29 1.26
N LYS A 102 -13.45 2.33 0.27
CA LYS A 102 -14.36 1.21 -0.03
C LYS A 102 -13.63 -0.10 -0.36
N LEU A 103 -12.54 -0.02 -1.13
CA LEU A 103 -11.74 -1.20 -1.47
C LEU A 103 -11.06 -1.82 -0.25
N HIS A 104 -10.60 -0.99 0.68
CA HIS A 104 -9.95 -1.43 1.91
C HIS A 104 -10.94 -2.17 2.82
N ASN A 105 -12.15 -1.63 2.98
CA ASN A 105 -13.22 -2.29 3.71
C ASN A 105 -13.58 -3.63 3.06
N LYS A 106 -13.76 -3.65 1.73
CA LYS A 106 -14.03 -4.89 0.99
C LYS A 106 -12.93 -5.93 1.17
N LEU A 107 -11.66 -5.53 1.16
CA LEU A 107 -10.54 -6.44 1.40
C LEU A 107 -10.63 -7.03 2.81
N MET A 108 -10.89 -6.20 3.82
CA MET A 108 -11.02 -6.66 5.21
C MET A 108 -12.21 -7.61 5.40
N ASP A 109 -13.34 -7.37 4.76
CA ASP A 109 -14.50 -8.26 4.82
C ASP A 109 -14.15 -9.65 4.25
N LEU A 110 -13.44 -9.70 3.12
CA LEU A 110 -13.00 -10.96 2.51
C LEU A 110 -11.96 -11.70 3.36
N ILE A 111 -11.02 -10.97 3.97
CA ILE A 111 -10.01 -11.54 4.87
C ILE A 111 -10.69 -12.17 6.10
N ARG A 112 -11.69 -11.48 6.67
CA ARG A 112 -12.44 -11.97 7.83
C ARG A 112 -13.32 -13.16 7.50
N ASP A 113 -13.97 -13.16 6.34
CA ASP A 113 -14.75 -14.32 5.85
C ASP A 113 -13.86 -15.55 5.69
N LEU A 114 -12.66 -15.39 5.12
CA LEU A 114 -11.72 -16.51 5.00
C LEU A 114 -11.20 -16.98 6.36
N LEU A 115 -10.88 -16.06 7.28
CA LEU A 115 -10.44 -16.39 8.64
C LEU A 115 -11.52 -17.20 9.40
N ASP A 116 -12.76 -16.76 9.34
CA ASP A 116 -13.91 -17.42 9.98
C ASP A 116 -14.11 -18.85 9.44
N LYS A 117 -13.99 -19.04 8.13
CA LYS A 117 -14.07 -20.36 7.49
C LYS A 117 -12.88 -21.27 7.83
N THR A 118 -11.71 -20.69 8.09
CA THR A 118 -10.56 -21.48 8.56
C THR A 118 -10.74 -21.95 10.00
N GLU A 119 -11.37 -21.15 10.87
CA GLU A 119 -11.64 -21.51 12.27
C GLU A 119 -12.67 -22.63 12.41
N HIS A 120 -13.75 -22.58 11.62
CA HIS A 120 -14.85 -23.53 11.74
C HIS A 120 -14.64 -24.84 10.93
N GLY A 121 -13.44 -25.05 10.36
CA GLY A 121 -13.10 -26.26 9.62
C GLY A 121 -13.85 -26.45 8.30
N THR A 122 -14.59 -25.44 7.83
CA THR A 122 -15.38 -25.51 6.58
C THR A 122 -14.56 -25.16 5.34
N SER A 123 -13.38 -24.54 5.51
CA SER A 123 -12.50 -24.18 4.40
C SER A 123 -11.84 -25.41 3.77
N ASN A 124 -12.46 -25.97 2.72
CA ASN A 124 -11.85 -26.92 1.78
C ASN A 124 -11.30 -26.18 0.54
N LEU A 125 -10.59 -26.86 -0.37
CA LEU A 125 -10.01 -26.19 -1.56
C LEU A 125 -11.07 -25.60 -2.51
N LEU A 126 -12.28 -26.17 -2.55
CA LEU A 126 -13.38 -25.68 -3.39
C LEU A 126 -13.87 -24.30 -2.94
N GLU A 127 -13.96 -24.06 -1.64
CA GLU A 127 -14.34 -22.77 -1.07
C GLU A 127 -13.17 -21.78 -1.01
N PHE A 128 -11.96 -22.27 -0.75
CA PHE A 128 -10.75 -21.46 -0.66
C PHE A 128 -10.44 -20.74 -1.99
N GLY A 129 -10.44 -21.46 -3.11
CA GLY A 129 -9.99 -20.93 -4.40
C GLY A 129 -10.71 -19.64 -4.84
N PRO A 130 -12.06 -19.60 -4.85
CA PRO A 130 -12.81 -18.40 -5.18
C PRO A 130 -12.57 -17.22 -4.23
N LEU A 131 -12.43 -17.46 -2.93
CA LEU A 131 -12.14 -16.41 -1.95
C LEU A 131 -10.73 -15.85 -2.10
N ALA A 132 -9.73 -16.72 -2.21
CA ALA A 132 -8.33 -16.34 -2.41
C ALA A 132 -8.17 -15.48 -3.68
N ARG A 133 -8.89 -15.82 -4.76
CA ARG A 133 -8.93 -15.01 -5.97
C ARG A 133 -9.52 -13.62 -5.71
N LYS A 134 -10.68 -13.53 -5.04
CA LYS A 134 -11.31 -12.24 -4.72
C LYS A 134 -10.44 -11.35 -3.83
N ILE A 135 -9.76 -11.95 -2.84
CA ILE A 135 -8.80 -11.26 -1.98
C ILE A 135 -7.65 -10.71 -2.83
N THR A 136 -7.07 -11.54 -3.70
CA THR A 136 -5.98 -11.16 -4.59
C THR A 136 -6.36 -10.02 -5.52
N GLU A 137 -7.51 -10.11 -6.18
CA GLU A 137 -8.03 -9.07 -7.08
C GLU A 137 -8.27 -7.75 -6.36
N THR A 138 -8.85 -7.80 -5.15
CA THR A 138 -9.11 -6.60 -4.35
C THR A 138 -7.82 -5.97 -3.85
N ALA A 139 -6.84 -6.78 -3.40
CA ALA A 139 -5.52 -6.31 -3.02
C ALA A 139 -4.78 -5.69 -4.21
N GLN A 140 -4.81 -6.29 -5.39
CA GLN A 140 -4.22 -5.73 -6.61
C GLN A 140 -4.82 -4.38 -6.99
N ALA A 141 -6.13 -4.20 -6.82
CA ALA A 141 -6.79 -2.91 -7.06
C ALA A 141 -6.25 -1.82 -6.12
N ILE A 142 -6.15 -2.11 -4.82
CA ILE A 142 -5.58 -1.19 -3.81
C ILE A 142 -4.12 -0.86 -4.16
N LEU A 143 -3.29 -1.88 -4.43
CA LEU A 143 -1.88 -1.69 -4.77
C LEU A 143 -1.71 -0.84 -6.04
N LYS A 144 -2.61 -0.98 -7.02
CA LYS A 144 -2.60 -0.16 -8.24
C LYS A 144 -2.94 1.30 -7.94
N GLU A 145 -3.95 1.57 -7.11
CA GLU A 145 -4.30 2.93 -6.71
C GLU A 145 -3.14 3.61 -5.96
N GLU A 146 -2.53 2.90 -5.01
CA GLU A 146 -1.42 3.42 -4.24
C GLU A 146 -0.16 3.64 -5.09
N TRP A 147 0.11 2.75 -6.04
CA TRP A 147 1.19 2.95 -7.01
C TRP A 147 1.00 4.20 -7.89
N ILE A 148 -0.25 4.50 -8.28
CA ILE A 148 -0.58 5.72 -9.03
C ILE A 148 -0.39 6.97 -8.14
N ARG A 149 -0.75 6.90 -6.86
CA ARG A 149 -0.51 7.98 -5.89
C ARG A 149 1.01 8.25 -5.73
N VAL A 150 1.83 7.21 -5.56
CA VAL A 150 3.31 7.32 -5.53
C VAL A 150 3.85 8.00 -6.80
N LYS A 151 3.41 7.57 -7.98
CA LYS A 151 3.90 8.12 -9.26
C LYS A 151 3.53 9.58 -9.46
N SER A 152 2.29 9.93 -9.15
CA SER A 152 1.75 11.27 -9.36
C SER A 152 2.22 12.28 -8.29
N GLY A 153 2.79 11.80 -7.18
CA GLY A 153 3.11 12.63 -6.03
C GLY A 153 1.86 13.18 -5.33
N LYS A 154 0.67 12.70 -5.70
CA LYS A 154 -0.58 12.97 -4.96
C LYS A 154 -0.55 12.12 -3.71
N ILE A 155 -0.69 12.78 -2.57
CA ILE A 155 -0.78 12.14 -1.25
C ILE A 155 -2.21 11.67 -1.06
#